data_AF-A0A8T5KPC3-F1
#
_entry.id   AF-A0A8T5KPC3-F1
#
_cell.length_a   1.000
_cell.length_b   1.000
_cell.length_c   1.000
_cell.angle_alpha   90.00
_cell.angle_beta   90.00
_cell.angle_gamma   90.00
#
_symmetry.space_group_name_H-M   'P 1'
#
loop_
_entity.id
_entity.type
_entity.pdbx_description
1 polymer ?
#
loop_
_entity_poly.entity_id
_entity_poly.type
_entity_poly.pdbx_seq_one_letter_code
_entity_poly.pdbx_strand_id
1 'polypeptide(L)' 'HISDTDVRKIVRSVIEKNKGVLTKNRPENILMGLIMKEARGKIPGAVIMKILKEELK' A
#
# COMPACT_ATOMS: atom_id res chain seq x y z
N HIS A 1 -17.13 2.64 7.03
CA HIS A 1 -16.41 3.48 6.06
C HIS A 1 -14.99 3.62 6.57
N ILE A 2 -13.97 3.23 5.80
CA ILE A 2 -12.56 3.45 6.16
C ILE A 2 -12.16 4.79 5.55
N SER A 3 -11.56 5.69 6.33
CA SER A 3 -11.14 7.00 5.83
C SER A 3 -9.86 6.88 4.99
N ASP A 4 -9.64 7.80 4.05
CA ASP A 4 -8.39 7.89 3.27
C ASP A 4 -7.15 7.98 4.19
N THR A 5 -7.29 8.62 5.34
CA THR A 5 -6.24 8.70 6.37
C THR A 5 -5.88 7.32 6.93
N ASP A 6 -6.86 6.46 7.17
CA ASP A 6 -6.63 5.10 7.68
C ASP A 6 -6.01 4.20 6.61
N VAL A 7 -6.44 4.34 5.35
CA VAL A 7 -5.79 3.64 4.23
C VAL A 7 -4.33 4.05 4.11
N ARG A 8 -4.02 5.35 4.21
CA ARG A 8 -2.64 5.86 4.15
C ARG A 8 -1.77 5.33 5.30
N LYS A 9 -2.31 5.22 6.52
CA LYS A 9 -1.61 4.60 7.66
C LYS A 9 -1.23 3.14 7.37
N ILE A 10 -2.15 2.36 6.79
CA ILE A 10 -1.89 0.97 6.40
C ILE A 10 -0.80 0.91 5.34
N VAL A 11 -0.92 1.71 4.27
CA VAL A 11 0.06 1.79 3.17
C VAL A 11 1.44 2.11 3.71
N ARG A 12 1.58 3.17 4.51
CA ARG A 12 2.87 3.57 5.14
C ARG A 12 3.44 2.47 6.01
N SER A 13 2.61 1.83 6.84
CA SER A 13 3.07 0.73 7.69
C SER A 13 3.65 -0.42 6.87
N VAL A 14 3.03 -0.77 5.75
CA VAL A 14 3.54 -1.82 4.85
C VAL A 14 4.82 -1.40 4.17
N ILE A 15 4.92 -0.16 3.66
CA ILE A 15 6.15 0.36 3.04
C ILE A 15 7.31 0.33 4.05
N GLU A 16 7.10 0.85 5.26
CA GLU A 16 8.13 0.90 6.31
C GLU A 16 8.62 -0.48 6.74
N LYS A 17 7.71 -1.46 6.87
CA LYS A 17 8.06 -2.86 7.18
C LYS A 17 8.79 -3.57 6.03
N ASN A 18 8.68 -3.05 4.81
CA ASN A 18 9.16 -3.70 3.59
C ASN A 18 10.08 -2.80 2.76
N LYS A 19 10.88 -1.93 3.39
CA LYS A 19 11.80 -1.01 2.68
C LYS A 19 12.69 -1.70 1.64
N GLY A 20 13.11 -2.94 1.89
CA GLY A 20 13.88 -3.74 0.94
C GLY A 20 13.17 -4.08 -0.37
N VAL A 21 11.83 -3.94 -0.43
CA VAL A 21 11.05 -4.09 -1.66
C VAL A 21 11.24 -2.89 -2.59
N LEU A 22 11.53 -1.70 -2.06
CA LEU A 22 11.67 -0.46 -2.84
C LEU A 22 12.79 -0.52 -3.89
N THR A 23 13.78 -1.41 -3.71
CA THR A 23 14.89 -1.60 -4.65
C THR A 23 14.62 -2.68 -5.70
N LYS A 24 13.44 -3.33 -5.68
CA LYS A 24 13.05 -4.38 -6.63
C LYS A 24 12.43 -3.79 -7.88
N ASN A 25 12.34 -4.58 -8.95
CA ASN A 25 11.63 -4.16 -10.16
C ASN A 25 10.11 -4.14 -9.88
N ARG A 26 9.43 -3.03 -10.21
CA ARG A 26 8.00 -2.78 -9.95
C ARG A 26 7.60 -2.99 -8.48
N PRO A 27 8.19 -2.25 -7.53
CA PRO A 27 7.92 -2.38 -6.10
C PRO A 27 6.44 -2.20 -5.76
N GLU A 28 5.73 -1.35 -6.50
CA GLU A 28 4.31 -1.07 -6.34
C GLU A 28 3.44 -2.32 -6.46
N ASN A 29 3.79 -3.28 -7.34
CA ASN A 29 3.00 -4.51 -7.51
C ASN A 29 3.14 -5.44 -6.30
N ILE A 30 4.35 -5.53 -5.76
CA ILE A 30 4.64 -6.35 -4.58
C ILE A 30 3.97 -5.73 -3.35
N LEU A 31 4.16 -4.43 -3.15
CA LEU A 31 3.56 -3.68 -2.04
C LEU A 31 2.04 -3.71 -2.11
N MET A 32 1.44 -3.61 -3.31
CA MET A 32 0.00 -3.75 -3.51
C MET A 32 -0.51 -5.09 -2.98
N GLY A 33 0.15 -6.21 -3.32
CA GLY A 33 -0.22 -7.53 -2.82
C GLY A 33 -0.17 -7.63 -1.29
N LEU A 34 0.87 -7.05 -0.68
CA LEU A 34 1.03 -7.00 0.78
C LEU A 34 -0.06 -6.14 1.45
N ILE A 35 -0.35 -4.96 0.90
CA ILE A 35 -1.39 -4.07 1.43
C ILE A 35 -2.77 -4.70 1.30
N MET A 36 -3.07 -5.37 0.18
CA MET A 36 -4.34 -6.08 -0.01
C MET A 36 -4.54 -7.19 1.03
N LYS A 37 -3.47 -7.92 1.38
CA LYS A 37 -3.48 -8.93 2.44
C LYS A 37 -3.74 -8.30 3.82
N GLU A 38 -3.07 -7.19 4.12
CA GLU A 38 -3.24 -6.44 5.38
C GLU A 38 -4.67 -5.86 5.51
N ALA A 39 -5.18 -5.28 4.42
CA ALA A 39 -6.51 -4.72 4.32
C ALA A 39 -7.63 -5.78 4.33
N ARG A 40 -7.30 -7.06 4.14
CA ARG A 40 -8.25 -8.20 4.07
C ARG A 40 -9.43 -7.94 3.12
N GLY A 41 -9.16 -7.30 1.99
CA GLY A 41 -10.18 -6.95 0.99
C GLY A 41 -11.20 -5.88 1.42
N LYS A 42 -11.02 -5.22 2.57
CA LYS A 42 -11.95 -4.19 3.09
C LYS A 42 -11.82 -2.83 2.40
N ILE A 43 -10.77 -2.66 1.58
CA ILE A 43 -10.44 -1.40 0.93
C ILE A 43 -10.41 -1.64 -0.58
N PRO A 44 -11.07 -0.81 -1.40
CA PRO A 44 -11.02 -0.93 -2.84
C PRO A 44 -9.59 -0.83 -3.37
N GLY A 45 -9.21 -1.75 -4.26
CA GLY A 45 -7.84 -1.81 -4.78
C GLY A 45 -7.40 -0.53 -5.52
N ALA A 46 -8.34 0.16 -6.19
CA ALA A 46 -8.07 1.43 -6.86
C ALA A 46 -7.64 2.53 -5.88
N VAL A 47 -8.24 2.57 -4.67
CA VAL A 47 -7.90 3.55 -3.62
C VAL A 47 -6.51 3.27 -3.07
N ILE A 48 -6.20 2.00 -2.79
CA ILE A 48 -4.86 1.59 -2.33
C ILE A 48 -3.81 1.96 -3.38
N MET A 49 -4.04 1.62 -4.65
CA MET A 49 -3.09 1.89 -5.73
C MET A 49 -2.84 3.39 -5.91
N LYS A 50 -3.88 4.23 -5.81
CA LYS A 50 -3.72 5.68 -5.84
C LYS A 50 -2.80 6.16 -4.72
N ILE A 51 -3.10 5.80 -3.47
CA ILE A 51 -2.35 6.24 -2.30
C ILE A 51 -0.91 5.69 -2.31
N LEU A 52 -0.73 4.42 -2.69
CA LEU A 52 0.59 3.80 -2.82
C LEU A 52 1.48 4.56 -3.81
N LYS A 53 0.93 4.95 -4.96
CA LYS A 53 1.67 5.75 -5.94
C LYS A 53 2.01 7.15 -5.43
N GLU A 54 1.16 7.75 -4.61
CA GLU A 54 1.45 9.04 -3.97
C GLU A 54 2.59 8.94 -2.95
N GLU A 55 2.66 7.83 -2.19
CA GLU A 55 3.69 7.61 -1.15
C GLU A 55 5.04 7.13 -1.70
N LEU A 56 5.09 6.67 -2.95
CA LEU A 56 6.33 6.24 -3.63
C LEU A 56 6.98 7.35 -4.48
N LYS A 57 6.35 8.52 -4.60
CA LYS A 57 6.94 9.71 -5.22
C LYS A 57 7.81 10.46 -4.21
#